data_AF-A0A258YH35-F1
#
_entry.id   AF-A0A258YH35-F1
#
_cell.length_a   1.000
_cell.length_b   1.000
_cell.length_c   1.000
_cell.angle_alpha   90.00
_cell.angle_beta   90.00
_cell.angle_gamma   90.00
#
_symmetry.space_group_name_H-M   'P 1'
#
loop_
_entity.id
_entity.type
_entity.pdbx_description
1 polymer ?
#
loop_
_entity_poly.entity_id
_entity_poly.type
_entity_poly.pdbx_seq_one_letter_code
_entity_poly.pdbx_strand_id
1 'polypeptide(L)'
;MGFLRIILNQPGETLADGNFKNYLTDIAARRKENSIDWANFQNDLYKLPGVHKSILKKYEGSEMDLLESRKWLLLQLNQLNEKELDFSAIDWSGFELYENVHAKYIRNLQISNLRADRNDENDLKNMLYVQPREKYWTLEKRWLSIIREIKMEKYLFN
;
A
#
# COMPACT_ATOMS: atom_id res chain seq x y z
N MET A 1 -5.97 0.73 7.26
CA MET A 1 -5.69 1.75 8.32
C MET A 1 -5.33 3.13 7.76
N GLY A 2 -4.47 3.28 6.75
CA GLY A 2 -4.17 4.60 6.16
C GLY A 2 -5.39 5.24 5.46
N PHE A 3 -6.11 4.44 4.68
CA PHE A 3 -7.38 4.84 4.05
C PHE A 3 -8.46 5.17 5.09
N LEU A 4 -8.62 4.31 6.10
CA LEU A 4 -9.47 4.60 7.26
C LEU A 4 -9.04 5.87 7.99
N ARG A 5 -7.75 6.20 8.10
CA ARG A 5 -7.28 7.42 8.76
C ARG A 5 -7.60 8.68 7.94
N ILE A 6 -7.51 8.58 6.61
CA ILE A 6 -7.96 9.64 5.69
C ILE A 6 -9.49 9.85 5.83
N ILE A 7 -10.26 8.76 5.92
CA ILE A 7 -11.72 8.78 6.13
C ILE A 7 -12.10 9.24 7.54
N LEU A 8 -11.34 8.87 8.57
CA LEU A 8 -11.65 9.19 9.98
C LEU A 8 -11.20 10.61 10.36
N ASN A 9 -10.20 11.16 9.68
CA ASN A 9 -9.76 12.55 9.87
C ASN A 9 -10.58 13.55 9.01
N GLN A 10 -11.50 13.09 8.18
CA GLN A 10 -12.40 13.92 7.36
C GLN A 10 -13.85 13.54 7.73
N PRO A 11 -14.63 14.39 8.41
CA PRO A 11 -15.99 14.03 8.83
C PRO A 11 -16.86 13.64 7.62
N GLY A 12 -17.75 12.67 7.79
CA GLY A 12 -18.47 12.00 6.69
C GLY A 12 -19.25 12.93 5.73
N GLU A 13 -19.56 14.16 6.15
CA GLU A 13 -20.19 15.19 5.30
C GLU A 13 -19.22 15.82 4.28
N THR A 14 -17.90 15.75 4.50
CA THR A 14 -16.86 16.35 3.64
C THR A 14 -16.28 15.41 2.58
N LEU A 15 -16.53 14.09 2.69
CA LEU A 15 -16.05 13.11 1.71
C LEU A 15 -16.80 13.21 0.36
N ALA A 16 -17.99 13.80 0.36
CA ALA A 16 -18.76 14.11 -0.85
C ALA A 16 -18.48 15.51 -1.43
N ASP A 17 -17.74 16.35 -0.71
CA ASP A 17 -17.52 17.74 -1.08
C ASP A 17 -16.25 17.92 -1.95
N GLY A 18 -16.25 18.94 -2.81
CA GLY A 18 -15.18 19.21 -3.78
C GLY A 18 -13.78 19.34 -3.17
N ASN A 19 -13.69 19.59 -1.87
CA ASN A 19 -12.44 19.60 -1.10
C ASN A 19 -11.74 18.24 -1.05
N PHE A 20 -12.46 17.12 -0.98
CA PHE A 20 -11.84 15.79 -0.99
C PHE A 20 -11.22 15.47 -2.36
N LYS A 21 -11.94 15.84 -3.44
CA LYS A 21 -11.41 15.75 -4.80
C LYS A 21 -10.18 16.63 -5.00
N ASN A 22 -10.19 17.85 -4.46
CA ASN A 22 -9.03 18.74 -4.50
C ASN A 22 -7.84 18.18 -3.69
N TYR A 23 -8.10 17.56 -2.54
CA TYR A 23 -7.08 16.90 -1.74
C TYR A 23 -6.48 15.68 -2.43
N LEU A 24 -7.31 14.84 -3.06
CA LEU A 24 -6.84 13.74 -3.91
C LEU A 24 -6.07 14.25 -5.14
N THR A 25 -6.48 15.38 -5.70
CA THR A 25 -5.79 16.02 -6.83
C THR A 25 -4.43 16.58 -6.40
N ASP A 26 -4.34 17.19 -5.22
CA ASP A 26 -3.07 17.65 -4.61
C ASP A 26 -2.15 16.46 -4.27
N ILE A 27 -2.70 15.37 -3.72
CA ILE A 27 -1.98 14.10 -3.52
C ILE A 27 -1.42 13.57 -4.85
N ALA A 28 -2.25 13.55 -5.89
CA ALA A 28 -1.85 13.10 -7.23
C ALA A 28 -0.82 14.03 -7.88
N ALA A 29 -0.91 15.34 -7.63
CA ALA A 29 0.06 16.35 -8.09
C ALA A 29 1.42 16.17 -7.39
N ARG A 30 1.44 16.00 -6.06
CA ARG A 30 2.68 15.75 -5.30
C ARG A 30 3.39 14.47 -5.75
N ARG A 31 2.64 13.43 -6.12
CA ARG A 31 3.20 12.20 -6.71
C ARG A 31 3.87 12.44 -8.06
N LYS A 32 3.38 13.40 -8.85
CA LYS A 32 3.97 13.80 -10.15
C LYS A 32 5.17 14.73 -10.00
N GLU A 33 5.22 15.54 -8.95
CA GLU A 33 6.23 16.60 -8.81
C GLU A 33 7.50 16.17 -8.06
N ASN A 34 7.44 15.25 -7.07
CA ASN A 34 8.65 14.82 -6.33
C ASN A 34 8.50 13.50 -5.56
N SER A 35 9.24 12.46 -5.95
CA SER A 35 9.23 11.14 -5.29
C SER A 35 9.69 11.17 -3.82
N ILE A 36 10.49 12.17 -3.42
CA ILE A 36 10.93 12.34 -2.03
C ILE A 36 9.78 12.87 -1.16
N ASP A 37 9.01 13.84 -1.65
CA ASP A 37 7.87 14.40 -0.92
C ASP A 37 6.78 13.35 -0.74
N TRP A 38 6.61 12.46 -1.72
CA TRP A 38 5.73 11.31 -1.60
C TRP A 38 6.18 10.33 -0.51
N ALA A 39 7.46 9.98 -0.45
CA ALA A 39 8.00 9.13 0.60
C ALA A 39 7.81 9.76 2.00
N ASN A 40 8.06 11.07 2.12
CA ASN A 40 7.82 11.83 3.37
C ASN A 40 6.33 11.79 3.77
N PHE A 41 5.43 12.02 2.82
CA PHE A 41 3.99 11.93 3.06
C PHE A 41 3.57 10.53 3.55
N GLN A 42 4.06 9.45 2.93
CA GLN A 42 3.78 8.09 3.41
C GLN A 42 4.28 7.87 4.83
N ASN A 43 5.50 8.33 5.13
CA ASN A 43 6.07 8.23 6.47
C ASN A 43 5.20 8.94 7.52
N ASP A 44 4.67 10.12 7.20
CA ASP A 44 3.77 10.87 8.08
C ASP A 44 2.39 10.24 8.20
N LEU A 45 1.81 9.81 7.07
CA LEU A 45 0.50 9.15 7.00
C LEU A 45 0.44 7.90 7.90
N TYR A 46 1.50 7.09 7.87
CA TYR A 46 1.59 5.84 8.62
C TYR A 46 2.25 5.99 10.00
N LYS A 47 2.68 7.19 10.38
CA LYS A 47 3.19 7.47 11.72
C LYS A 47 2.08 7.32 12.76
N LEU A 48 2.18 6.27 13.56
CA LEU A 48 1.22 6.00 14.65
C LEU A 48 1.77 6.40 16.03
N PRO A 49 0.90 6.84 16.96
CA PRO A 49 1.26 6.98 18.37
C PRO A 49 1.66 5.63 18.98
N GLY A 50 2.51 5.63 20.02
CA GLY A 50 3.07 4.42 20.62
C GLY A 50 2.02 3.37 21.06
N VAL A 51 0.91 3.82 21.65
CA VAL A 51 -0.20 2.95 22.07
C VAL A 51 -0.85 2.21 20.90
N HIS A 52 -1.00 2.87 19.75
CA HIS A 52 -1.56 2.22 18.56
C HIS A 52 -0.55 1.21 17.97
N LYS A 53 0.74 1.55 17.99
CA LYS A 53 1.80 0.62 17.56
C LYS A 53 1.82 -0.66 18.38
N SER A 54 1.69 -0.58 19.71
CA SER A 54 1.72 -1.77 20.57
C SER A 54 0.52 -2.68 20.33
N ILE A 55 -0.68 -2.11 20.14
CA ILE A 55 -1.88 -2.87 19.78
C ILE A 55 -1.66 -3.59 18.44
N LEU A 56 -1.20 -2.88 17.42
CA LEU A 56 -0.96 -3.46 16.10
C LEU A 56 0.18 -4.49 16.09
N LYS A 57 1.19 -4.36 16.95
CA LYS A 57 2.20 -5.42 17.13
C LYS A 57 1.61 -6.71 17.73
N LYS A 58 0.61 -6.58 18.61
CA LYS A 58 -0.03 -7.71 19.28
C LYS A 58 -0.93 -8.51 18.34
N TYR A 59 -1.61 -7.83 17.42
CA TYR A 59 -2.47 -8.47 16.43
C TYR A 59 -1.73 -8.55 15.10
N GLU A 60 -1.13 -9.71 14.80
CA GLU A 60 -0.46 -9.94 13.51
C GLU A 60 -1.43 -9.80 12.33
N GLY A 61 -0.83 -9.55 11.16
CA GLY A 61 -1.49 -9.13 9.91
C GLY A 61 -2.83 -9.81 9.68
N SER A 62 -3.88 -9.00 9.73
CA SER A 62 -5.26 -9.49 9.65
C SER A 62 -5.73 -9.53 8.20
N GLU A 63 -6.82 -10.26 7.91
CA GLU A 63 -7.54 -10.16 6.63
C GLU A 63 -7.85 -8.69 6.27
N MET A 64 -7.97 -7.81 7.26
CA MET A 64 -8.13 -6.37 7.05
C MET A 64 -6.91 -5.71 6.40
N ASP A 65 -5.68 -6.13 6.69
CA ASP A 65 -4.48 -5.53 6.07
C ASP A 65 -4.43 -5.89 4.57
N LEU A 66 -4.80 -7.13 4.23
CA LEU A 66 -4.95 -7.56 2.84
C LEU A 66 -6.09 -6.81 2.15
N LEU A 67 -7.25 -6.71 2.79
CA LEU A 67 -8.39 -5.96 2.24
C LEU A 67 -8.04 -4.50 1.97
N GLU A 68 -7.33 -3.84 2.89
CA GLU A 68 -6.88 -2.46 2.72
C GLU A 68 -5.86 -2.32 1.59
N SER A 69 -4.97 -3.31 1.43
CA SER A 69 -4.04 -3.39 0.29
C SER A 69 -4.79 -3.49 -1.04
N ARG A 70 -5.81 -4.35 -1.13
CA ARG A 70 -6.67 -4.49 -2.31
C ARG A 70 -7.45 -3.22 -2.63
N LYS A 71 -8.07 -2.59 -1.62
CA LYS A 71 -8.78 -1.31 -1.78
C LYS A 71 -7.86 -0.21 -2.29
N TRP A 72 -6.62 -0.17 -1.79
CA TRP A 72 -5.61 0.78 -2.25
C TRP A 72 -5.29 0.57 -3.74
N LEU A 73 -5.04 -0.68 -4.16
CA LEU A 73 -4.80 -0.99 -5.57
C LEU A 73 -6.01 -0.63 -6.44
N LEU A 74 -7.23 -0.96 -6.02
CA LEU A 74 -8.45 -0.62 -6.75
C LEU A 74 -8.57 0.90 -6.96
N LEU A 75 -8.32 1.69 -5.91
CA LEU A 75 -8.29 3.14 -6.02
C LEU A 75 -7.25 3.61 -7.05
N GLN A 76 -6.05 3.04 -7.02
CA GLN A 76 -4.99 3.37 -7.99
C GLN A 76 -5.39 3.01 -9.43
N LEU A 77 -6.03 1.87 -9.64
CA LEU A 77 -6.53 1.46 -10.95
C LEU A 77 -7.64 2.38 -11.44
N ASN A 78 -8.59 2.74 -10.59
CA ASN A 78 -9.71 3.64 -10.96
C ASN A 78 -9.24 5.07 -11.25
N GLN A 79 -8.12 5.51 -10.67
CA GLN A 79 -7.49 6.79 -11.03
C GLN A 79 -6.87 6.79 -12.44
N LEU A 80 -6.56 5.61 -12.98
CA LEU A 80 -5.93 5.45 -14.30
C LEU A 80 -6.93 5.07 -15.40
N ASN A 81 -8.13 4.65 -15.02
CA ASN A 81 -9.15 4.16 -15.95
C ASN A 81 -10.28 5.18 -16.12
N GLU A 82 -10.82 5.26 -17.34
CA GLU A 82 -12.01 6.09 -17.65
C GLU A 82 -13.30 5.51 -17.06
N LYS A 83 -13.34 4.19 -16.88
CA LYS A 83 -14.45 3.46 -16.26
C LYS A 83 -14.01 2.93 -14.92
N GLU A 84 -14.86 3.14 -13.92
CA GLU A 84 -14.63 2.64 -12.57
C GLU A 84 -14.75 1.10 -12.56
N LEU A 85 -13.72 0.45 -12.01
CA LEU A 85 -13.74 -0.98 -11.73
C LEU A 85 -14.36 -1.22 -10.36
N ASP A 86 -15.15 -2.29 -10.27
CA ASP A 86 -15.66 -2.81 -9.01
C ASP A 86 -14.68 -3.80 -8.38
N PHE A 87 -14.72 -3.90 -7.05
CA PHE A 87 -13.87 -4.84 -6.31
C PHE A 87 -14.08 -6.31 -6.73
N SER A 88 -15.31 -6.68 -7.09
CA SER A 88 -15.68 -8.02 -7.57
C SER A 88 -15.29 -8.28 -9.02
N ALA A 89 -14.98 -7.22 -9.79
CA ALA A 89 -14.56 -7.35 -11.19
C ALA A 89 -13.08 -7.73 -11.32
N ILE A 90 -12.32 -7.68 -10.23
CA ILE A 90 -10.89 -7.99 -10.21
C ILE A 90 -10.68 -9.44 -9.76
N ASP A 91 -9.97 -10.22 -10.57
CA ASP A 91 -9.38 -11.47 -10.11
C ASP A 91 -8.13 -11.17 -9.27
N TRP A 92 -8.28 -11.21 -7.96
CA TRP A 92 -7.21 -10.93 -7.00
C TRP A 92 -6.11 -11.99 -6.98
N SER A 93 -6.35 -13.19 -7.53
CA SER A 93 -5.37 -14.27 -7.52
C SER A 93 -4.10 -13.95 -8.32
N GLY A 94 -4.23 -13.11 -9.35
CA GLY A 94 -3.10 -12.62 -10.14
C GLY A 94 -2.21 -11.61 -9.42
N PHE A 95 -2.66 -11.07 -8.28
CA PHE A 95 -1.94 -10.03 -7.51
C PHE A 95 -1.43 -10.55 -6.16
N GLU A 96 -1.35 -11.88 -5.97
CA GLU A 96 -0.98 -12.53 -4.71
C GLU A 96 0.33 -11.98 -4.11
N LEU A 97 1.39 -11.83 -4.91
CA LEU A 97 2.67 -11.28 -4.41
C LEU A 97 2.52 -9.83 -3.97
N TYR A 98 1.95 -8.99 -4.83
CA TYR A 98 1.75 -7.57 -4.55
C TYR A 98 0.93 -7.37 -3.27
N GLU A 99 -0.22 -8.03 -3.13
CA GLU A 99 -1.15 -7.73 -2.04
C GLU A 99 -0.53 -8.03 -0.67
N ASN A 100 0.19 -9.15 -0.58
CA ASN A 100 0.81 -9.63 0.65
C ASN A 100 2.05 -8.78 1.00
N VAL A 101 2.88 -8.47 0.01
CA VAL A 101 4.06 -7.61 0.23
C VAL A 101 3.62 -6.18 0.58
N HIS A 102 2.64 -5.62 -0.12
CA HIS A 102 2.12 -4.29 0.17
C HIS A 102 1.46 -4.22 1.55
N ALA A 103 0.62 -5.20 1.91
CA ALA A 103 0.03 -5.26 3.24
C ALA A 103 1.10 -5.29 4.35
N LYS A 104 2.12 -6.13 4.19
CA LYS A 104 3.25 -6.21 5.14
C LYS A 104 4.10 -4.95 5.16
N TYR A 105 4.35 -4.34 4.00
CA TYR A 105 5.10 -3.08 3.89
C TYR A 105 4.39 -1.95 4.64
N ILE A 106 3.09 -1.75 4.42
CA ILE A 106 2.29 -0.76 5.14
C ILE A 106 2.27 -1.06 6.64
N ARG A 107 2.13 -2.33 7.03
CA ARG A 107 2.23 -2.73 8.44
C ARG A 107 3.58 -2.33 9.02
N ASN A 108 4.67 -2.60 8.32
CA ASN A 108 6.02 -2.26 8.76
C ASN A 108 6.21 -0.75 8.88
N LEU A 109 5.67 0.07 7.98
CA LEU A 109 5.66 1.54 8.13
C LEU A 109 4.96 2.00 9.42
N GLN A 110 3.89 1.31 9.79
CA GLN A 110 3.10 1.64 10.99
C GLN A 110 3.81 1.23 12.29
N ILE A 111 4.35 0.01 12.35
CA ILE A 111 4.74 -0.61 13.64
C ILE A 111 6.26 -0.77 13.83
N SER A 112 7.06 -0.63 12.78
CA SER A 112 8.51 -0.85 12.82
C SER A 112 9.31 0.45 12.66
N ASN A 113 10.62 0.32 12.47
CA ASN A 113 11.52 1.42 12.13
C ASN A 113 11.65 1.63 10.62
N LEU A 114 10.95 0.83 9.80
CA LEU A 114 10.92 0.99 8.35
C LEU A 114 10.36 2.37 7.97
N ARG A 115 10.96 2.97 6.94
CA ARG A 115 10.58 4.24 6.36
C ARG A 115 10.42 4.07 4.86
N ALA A 116 9.39 4.71 4.33
CA ALA A 116 9.16 4.82 2.91
C ALA A 116 10.32 5.57 2.27
N ASP A 117 10.73 5.09 1.11
CA ASP A 117 11.75 5.66 0.24
C ASP A 117 11.12 5.98 -1.12
N ARG A 118 11.77 6.87 -1.86
CA ARG A 118 11.28 7.47 -3.10
C ARG A 118 10.92 6.46 -4.20
N ASN A 119 11.56 5.28 -4.19
CA ASN A 119 11.37 4.25 -5.20
C ASN A 119 10.39 3.16 -4.78
N ASP A 120 10.00 3.10 -3.50
CA ASP A 120 9.28 1.93 -2.98
C ASP A 120 7.98 1.65 -3.72
N GLU A 121 7.25 2.70 -4.10
CA GLU A 121 6.00 2.55 -4.82
C GLU A 121 6.21 1.97 -6.24
N ASN A 122 7.31 2.31 -6.90
CA ASN A 122 7.63 1.75 -8.21
C ASN A 122 8.04 0.28 -8.08
N ASP A 123 8.81 -0.06 -7.05
CA ASP A 123 9.20 -1.46 -6.80
C ASP A 123 7.98 -2.32 -6.45
N LEU A 124 7.04 -1.79 -5.67
CA LEU A 124 5.77 -2.45 -5.40
C LEU A 124 4.96 -2.64 -6.70
N LYS A 125 4.91 -1.65 -7.58
CA LYS A 125 4.22 -1.79 -8.88
C LYS A 125 4.84 -2.87 -9.76
N ASN A 126 6.15 -3.08 -9.70
CA ASN A 126 6.79 -4.17 -10.45
C ASN A 126 6.23 -5.54 -10.05
N MET A 127 5.79 -5.70 -8.80
CA MET A 127 5.19 -6.95 -8.31
C MET A 127 3.78 -7.20 -8.87
N LEU A 128 3.09 -6.19 -9.41
CA LEU A 128 1.79 -6.37 -10.06
C LEU A 128 1.89 -7.24 -11.33
N TYR A 129 3.07 -7.27 -11.95
CA TYR A 129 3.31 -8.05 -13.15
C TYR A 129 3.75 -9.49 -12.85
N VAL A 130 3.92 -9.86 -11.58
CA VAL A 130 4.42 -11.18 -11.19
C VAL A 130 3.26 -12.12 -10.90
N GLN A 131 3.04 -13.08 -11.80
CA GLN A 131 2.01 -14.10 -11.66
C GLN A 131 2.43 -15.18 -10.63
N PRO A 132 1.49 -15.95 -10.06
CA PRO A 132 1.77 -16.98 -9.03
C PRO A 132 2.82 -18.05 -9.37
N ARG A 133 3.14 -18.22 -10.65
CA ARG A 133 4.15 -19.19 -11.15
C ARG A 133 5.47 -18.53 -11.56
N GLU A 134 5.55 -17.21 -11.46
CA GLU A 134 6.71 -16.43 -11.89
C GLU A 134 7.63 -16.09 -10.72
N LYS A 135 8.85 -15.71 -11.06
CA LYS A 135 9.84 -15.24 -10.10
C LYS A 135 9.94 -13.73 -10.15
N TYR A 136 9.98 -13.10 -8.99
CA TYR A 136 10.22 -11.68 -8.86
C TYR A 136 11.72 -11.39 -8.89
N TRP A 137 12.15 -10.62 -9.90
CA TRP A 137 13.53 -10.20 -10.04
C TRP A 137 13.78 -8.93 -9.23
N THR A 138 14.57 -9.03 -8.17
CA THR A 138 15.07 -7.87 -7.43
C THR A 138 16.40 -8.20 -6.73
N LEU A 139 17.26 -7.20 -6.60
CA LEU A 139 18.46 -7.28 -5.75
C LEU A 139 18.28 -6.53 -4.42
N GLU A 140 17.12 -5.90 -4.22
CA GLU A 140 16.89 -5.09 -3.04
C GLU A 140 16.58 -5.95 -1.81
N LYS A 141 17.47 -5.86 -0.82
CA LYS A 141 17.37 -6.64 0.43
C LYS A 141 16.04 -6.41 1.16
N ARG A 142 15.44 -5.23 1.02
CA ARG A 142 14.16 -4.86 1.61
C ARG A 142 13.05 -5.79 1.15
N TRP A 143 12.82 -5.87 -0.16
CA TRP A 143 11.77 -6.72 -0.73
C TRP A 143 12.05 -8.20 -0.49
N LEU A 144 13.31 -8.62 -0.62
CA LEU A 144 13.72 -9.99 -0.29
C LEU A 144 13.42 -10.35 1.18
N SER A 145 13.64 -9.43 2.13
CA SER A 145 13.31 -9.65 3.55
C SER A 145 11.80 -9.76 3.76
N ILE A 146 11.04 -8.81 3.22
CA ILE A 146 9.57 -8.80 3.37
C ILE A 146 8.95 -10.07 2.79
N ILE A 147 9.39 -10.51 1.60
CA ILE A 147 8.88 -11.72 0.94
C ILE A 147 9.17 -12.98 1.76
N ARG A 148 10.34 -13.06 2.41
CA ARG A 148 10.67 -14.16 3.34
C ARG A 148 9.85 -14.10 4.63
N GLU A 149 9.67 -12.90 5.20
CA GLU A 149 8.87 -12.73 6.42
C GLU A 149 7.43 -13.20 6.25
N ILE A 150 6.85 -13.01 5.08
CA ILE A 150 5.49 -13.46 4.73
C ILE A 150 5.44 -14.87 4.15
N LYS A 151 6.56 -15.61 4.15
CA LYS A 151 6.67 -17.00 3.67
C LYS A 151 6.27 -17.20 2.21
N MET A 152 6.67 -16.26 1.35
CA MET A 152 6.39 -16.26 -0.09
C MET A 152 7.66 -16.48 -0.92
N GLU A 153 8.60 -17.29 -0.42
CA GLU A 153 9.87 -17.61 -1.07
C GLU A 153 9.69 -18.28 -2.45
N LYS A 154 8.49 -18.83 -2.73
CA LYS A 154 8.12 -19.33 -4.06
C LYS A 154 8.33 -18.30 -5.18
N TYR A 155 8.30 -16.99 -4.88
CA TYR A 155 8.57 -15.93 -5.85
C TYR A 155 10.04 -15.53 -5.95
N LEU A 156 10.93 -16.03 -5.08
CA LEU A 156 12.33 -15.65 -5.12
C LEU A 156 13.13 -16.57 -6.03
N PHE A 157 14.18 -16.03 -6.65
CA PHE A 157 15.26 -16.83 -7.19
C PHE A 157 16.04 -17.44 -6.02
N ASN A 158 16.14 -18.77 -5.99
CA ASN A 158 16.86 -19.52 -4.97
C ASN A 158 18.37 -19.37 -5.13
#